data_AF-A0A258YMW9-F1
#
_entry.id   AF-A0A258YMW9-F1
#
_cell.length_a   1.000
_cell.length_b   1.000
_cell.length_c   1.000
_cell.angle_alpha   90.00
_cell.angle_beta   90.00
_cell.angle_gamma   90.00
#
_symmetry.space_group_name_H-M   'P 1'
#
loop_
_entity.id
_entity.type
_entity.pdbx_description
1 polymer ?
#
loop_
_entity_poly.entity_id
_entity_poly.type
_entity_poly.pdbx_seq_one_letter_code
_entity_poly.pdbx_strand_id
1 'polypeptide(L)'
;MEKQTTMELSKRKALNRPIRIETHSKEEFIFEHYWGYNQLNKNTLIEYGVEHPRWEIFPVTYHELNADIASLYGAEFVPYLTAQPESALLAKGSAVTVRKPNFFKV
;
A
#
# COMPACT_ATOMS: atom_id res chain seq x y z
N MET A 1 -9.07 19.93 29.60
CA MET A 1 -8.00 18.95 29.39
C MET A 1 -8.24 18.32 28.02
N GLU A 2 -7.69 18.97 27.00
CA GLU A 2 -7.86 18.56 25.60
C GLU A 2 -7.18 17.20 25.41
N LYS A 3 -7.96 16.22 24.99
CA LYS A 3 -7.40 14.96 24.50
C LYS A 3 -6.77 15.28 23.14
N GLN A 4 -5.46 15.45 23.11
CA GLN A 4 -4.71 15.41 21.87
C GLN A 4 -4.98 14.06 21.21
N THR A 5 -5.83 14.06 20.20
CA THR A 5 -5.98 12.95 19.25
C THR A 5 -4.59 12.62 18.72
N THR A 6 -4.10 11.41 19.03
CA THR A 6 -2.80 10.92 18.58
C THR A 6 -2.75 11.00 17.06
N MET A 7 -1.98 11.98 16.57
CA MET A 7 -1.58 12.09 15.17
C MET A 7 -0.84 10.81 14.81
N GLU A 8 -1.24 10.13 13.74
CA GLU A 8 -0.49 9.01 13.18
C GLU A 8 0.94 9.46 12.90
N LEU A 9 1.92 8.79 13.51
CA LEU A 9 3.32 9.04 13.26
C LEU A 9 3.94 7.77 12.68
N SER A 10 4.04 7.73 11.35
CA SER A 10 4.89 6.77 10.67
C SER A 10 6.26 7.39 10.45
N LYS A 11 7.31 6.76 10.99
CA LYS A 11 8.69 7.12 10.66
C LYS A 11 9.30 6.05 9.78
N ARG A 12 10.12 6.49 8.83
CA ARG A 12 10.94 5.60 8.02
C ARG A 12 12.28 6.24 7.71
N LYS A 13 13.32 5.43 7.65
CA LYS A 13 14.59 5.78 7.03
C LYS A 13 14.85 4.80 5.91
N ALA A 14 15.35 5.31 4.80
CA ALA A 14 15.72 4.52 3.65
C ALA A 14 17.03 5.08 3.09
N LEU A 15 17.71 4.27 2.29
CA LEU A 15 18.83 4.77 1.49
C LEU A 15 18.33 5.84 0.51
N ASN A 16 19.18 6.80 0.18
CA ASN A 16 18.81 7.93 -0.69
C ASN A 16 18.93 7.63 -2.20
N ARG A 17 19.37 6.42 -2.56
CA ARG A 17 19.48 5.97 -3.94
C ARG A 17 18.42 4.90 -4.21
N PRO A 18 17.52 5.12 -5.18
CA PRO A 18 16.55 4.11 -5.55
C PRO A 18 17.24 3.00 -6.36
N ILE A 19 16.75 1.77 -6.21
CA ILE A 19 17.18 0.60 -6.95
C ILE A 19 16.01 0.04 -7.75
N ARG A 20 16.32 -0.64 -8.86
CA ARG A 20 15.30 -1.35 -9.63
C ARG A 20 14.79 -2.54 -8.82
N ILE A 21 13.49 -2.77 -8.89
CA ILE A 21 12.85 -3.97 -8.34
C ILE A 21 13.36 -5.20 -9.11
N GLU A 22 13.82 -6.22 -8.41
CA GLU A 22 14.26 -7.49 -9.00
C GLU A 22 13.08 -8.32 -9.49
N THR A 23 13.27 -9.07 -10.59
CA THR A 23 12.24 -9.97 -11.11
C THR A 23 12.00 -11.13 -10.14
N HIS A 24 10.75 -11.55 -9.97
CA HIS A 24 10.29 -12.59 -9.05
C HIS A 24 10.50 -12.25 -7.56
N SER A 25 10.65 -10.97 -7.23
CA SER A 25 10.77 -10.49 -5.84
C SER A 25 9.41 -10.24 -5.18
N LYS A 26 9.40 -10.11 -3.85
CA LYS A 26 8.21 -9.69 -3.09
C LYS A 26 7.77 -8.28 -3.49
N GLU A 27 8.72 -7.42 -3.83
CA GLU A 27 8.51 -6.05 -4.25
C GLU A 27 7.89 -5.97 -5.65
N GLU A 28 8.35 -6.82 -6.57
CA GLU A 28 7.73 -6.96 -7.90
C GLU A 28 6.31 -7.45 -7.76
N PHE A 29 6.09 -8.46 -6.90
CA PHE A 29 4.75 -8.88 -6.56
C PHE A 29 3.97 -7.67 -6.04
N ILE A 30 4.30 -7.06 -4.91
CA ILE A 30 3.45 -5.99 -4.35
C ILE A 30 3.21 -4.80 -5.31
N PHE A 31 4.22 -4.31 -6.03
CA PHE A 31 4.08 -3.09 -6.82
C PHE A 31 3.64 -3.28 -8.28
N GLU A 32 3.91 -4.41 -8.92
CA GLU A 32 3.63 -4.58 -10.35
C GLU A 32 2.27 -5.27 -10.61
N HIS A 33 1.24 -4.84 -9.88
CA HIS A 33 -0.17 -5.23 -10.07
C HIS A 33 -0.99 -4.08 -10.66
N TYR A 34 -1.37 -4.23 -11.93
CA TYR A 34 -1.99 -3.14 -12.69
C TYR A 34 -3.52 -3.15 -12.72
N TRP A 35 -4.16 -4.26 -12.33
CA TRP A 35 -5.60 -4.44 -12.46
C TRP A 35 -6.23 -4.74 -11.11
N GLY A 36 -7.29 -4.01 -10.79
CA GLY A 36 -8.13 -4.22 -9.62
C GLY A 36 -9.53 -4.67 -10.02
N TYR A 37 -10.12 -5.53 -9.20
CA TYR A 37 -11.46 -6.07 -9.39
C TYR A 37 -12.29 -5.78 -8.14
N ASN A 38 -13.48 -5.23 -8.33
CA ASN A 38 -14.40 -4.95 -7.23
C ASN A 38 -15.84 -5.28 -7.63
N GLN A 39 -16.70 -5.47 -6.62
CA GLN A 39 -18.14 -5.48 -6.81
C GLN A 39 -18.65 -4.05 -6.71
N LEU A 40 -19.25 -3.54 -7.79
CA LEU A 40 -19.85 -2.20 -7.79
C LEU A 40 -21.24 -2.24 -7.15
N ASN A 41 -22.03 -3.27 -7.44
CA ASN A 41 -23.35 -3.52 -6.85
C ASN A 41 -23.74 -4.99 -7.01
N LYS A 42 -24.95 -5.36 -6.57
CA LYS A 42 -25.46 -6.75 -6.58
C LYS A 42 -25.34 -7.47 -7.93
N ASN A 43 -25.38 -6.75 -9.05
CA ASN A 43 -25.42 -7.32 -10.40
C ASN A 43 -24.32 -6.79 -11.32
N THR A 44 -23.31 -6.11 -10.76
CA THR A 44 -22.24 -5.50 -11.55
C THR A 44 -20.89 -5.65 -10.85
N LEU A 45 -19.96 -6.29 -11.52
CA LEU A 45 -18.54 -6.26 -11.20
C LEU A 45 -17.84 -5.19 -12.05
N ILE A 46 -16.76 -4.65 -11.50
CA ILE A 46 -15.93 -3.64 -12.14
C ILE A 46 -14.49 -4.12 -12.15
N GLU A 47 -13.83 -3.98 -13.30
CA GLU A 47 -12.38 -4.08 -13.46
C GLU A 47 -11.86 -2.68 -13.79
N TYR A 48 -10.80 -2.26 -13.13
CA TYR A 48 -10.13 -0.99 -13.42
C TYR A 48 -8.62 -1.19 -13.45
N GLY A 49 -7.98 -0.45 -14.36
CA GLY A 49 -6.53 -0.49 -14.54
C GLY A 49 -5.89 0.78 -13.99
N VAL A 50 -4.78 0.62 -13.26
CA VAL A 50 -3.88 1.71 -12.88
C VAL A 50 -2.51 1.34 -13.41
N GLU A 51 -2.08 2.01 -14.47
CA GLU A 51 -0.79 1.77 -15.09
C GLU A 51 0.25 2.77 -14.61
N HIS A 52 1.46 2.29 -14.38
CA HIS A 52 2.62 3.09 -14.08
C HIS A 52 3.86 2.48 -14.74
N PRO A 53 4.92 3.27 -15.02
CA PRO A 53 6.22 2.69 -15.30
C PRO A 53 6.67 1.84 -14.12
N ARG A 54 7.41 0.75 -14.39
CA ARG A 54 8.01 -0.09 -13.34
C ARG A 54 8.74 0.78 -12.32
N TRP A 55 8.38 0.63 -11.06
CA TRP A 55 8.93 1.50 -10.01
C TRP A 55 10.33 1.08 -9.59
N GLU A 56 11.07 2.07 -9.11
CA GLU A 56 12.26 1.86 -8.31
C GLU A 56 11.89 1.99 -6.83
N ILE A 57 12.62 1.30 -5.95
CA ILE A 57 12.40 1.32 -4.51
C ILE A 57 13.61 1.92 -3.79
N PHE A 58 13.35 2.57 -2.67
CA PHE A 58 14.40 2.95 -1.73
C PHE A 58 14.50 1.87 -0.65
N PRO A 59 15.66 1.19 -0.50
CA PRO A 59 15.84 0.19 0.56
C PRO A 59 15.59 0.78 1.95
N VAL A 60 14.57 0.27 2.63
CA VAL A 60 14.17 0.74 3.97
C VAL A 60 15.13 0.15 5.01
N THR A 61 15.72 1.01 5.82
CA THR A 61 16.67 0.65 6.88
C THR A 61 16.07 0.78 8.28
N TYR A 62 14.96 1.52 8.40
CA TYR A 62 14.24 1.71 9.65
C TYR A 62 12.78 2.01 9.36
N HIS A 63 11.87 1.48 10.17
CA HIS A 63 10.45 1.83 10.15
C HIS A 63 9.90 1.87 11.59
N GLU A 64 8.87 2.66 11.80
CA GLU A 64 8.12 2.79 13.04
C GLU A 64 6.67 3.12 12.67
N LEU A 65 5.71 2.39 13.23
CA LEU A 65 4.29 2.68 13.13
C LEU A 65 3.78 3.03 14.53
N ASN A 66 3.47 4.29 14.75
CA ASN A 66 2.79 4.74 15.97
C ASN A 66 1.40 5.26 15.59
N ALA A 67 0.40 4.42 15.80
CA ALA A 67 -0.99 4.69 15.47
C ALA A 67 -1.92 4.00 16.47
N ASP A 68 -3.08 4.61 16.73
CA ASP A 68 -4.17 3.97 17.47
C ASP A 68 -4.90 2.97 16.56
N ILE A 69 -4.31 1.79 16.41
CA ILE A 69 -4.80 0.75 15.50
C ILE A 69 -6.24 0.34 15.84
N ALA A 70 -6.58 0.26 17.13
CA ALA A 70 -7.91 -0.15 17.56
C ALA A 70 -8.98 0.83 17.10
N SER A 71 -8.70 2.14 17.19
CA SER A 71 -9.63 3.18 16.74
C SER A 71 -9.70 3.30 15.21
N LEU A 72 -8.60 3.04 14.50
CA LEU A 72 -8.51 3.20 13.04
C LEU A 72 -9.03 1.98 12.26
N TYR A 73 -8.65 0.79 12.71
CA TYR A 73 -8.87 -0.46 11.98
C TYR A 73 -9.72 -1.47 12.75
N GLY A 74 -9.85 -1.31 14.08
CA GLY A 74 -10.53 -2.27 14.95
C GLY A 74 -9.56 -3.05 15.82
N ALA A 75 -10.06 -3.51 16.98
CA ALA A 75 -9.25 -4.21 17.98
C ALA A 75 -8.69 -5.54 17.45
N GLU A 76 -9.38 -6.18 16.51
CA GLU A 76 -8.96 -7.40 15.84
C GLU A 76 -7.68 -7.23 15.01
N PHE A 77 -7.36 -6.01 14.58
CA PHE A 77 -6.16 -5.72 13.78
C PHE A 77 -4.92 -5.39 14.61
N VAL A 78 -5.08 -5.10 15.90
CA VAL A 78 -3.99 -4.73 16.80
C VAL A 78 -2.85 -5.76 16.77
N PRO A 79 -3.09 -7.08 16.95
CA PRO A 79 -1.99 -8.05 16.99
C PRO A 79 -1.14 -8.07 15.71
N TYR A 80 -1.74 -7.79 14.56
CA TYR A 80 -1.08 -7.86 13.26
C TYR A 80 -0.34 -6.57 12.90
N LEU A 81 -0.90 -5.42 13.27
CA LEU A 81 -0.33 -4.11 12.94
C LEU A 81 0.63 -3.58 14.02
N THR A 82 0.69 -4.20 15.22
CA THR A 82 1.75 -3.93 16.21
C THR A 82 2.95 -4.88 16.09
N ALA A 83 2.80 -6.00 15.39
CA ALA A 83 3.88 -6.96 15.20
C ALA A 83 4.95 -6.41 14.26
N GLN A 84 6.15 -6.99 14.32
CA GLN A 84 7.20 -6.66 13.37
C GLN A 84 6.79 -7.12 11.96
N PRO A 85 6.73 -6.21 10.97
CA PRO A 85 6.32 -6.58 9.63
C PRO A 85 7.39 -7.43 8.95
N GLU A 86 6.94 -8.34 8.10
CA GLU A 86 7.80 -9.15 7.22
C GLU A 86 8.56 -8.28 6.21
N SER A 87 7.96 -7.18 5.76
CA SER A 87 8.58 -6.24 4.83
C SER A 87 8.08 -4.81 5.03
N ALA A 88 8.97 -3.85 4.76
CA ALA A 88 8.64 -2.42 4.71
C ALA A 88 9.15 -1.85 3.38
N LEU A 89 8.24 -1.43 2.52
CA LEU A 89 8.56 -1.05 1.14
C LEU A 89 8.34 0.45 0.92
N LEU A 90 9.28 1.09 0.22
CA LEU A 90 9.18 2.50 -0.16
C LEU A 90 9.45 2.65 -1.66
N ALA A 91 8.38 2.77 -2.43
CA ALA A 91 8.48 3.08 -3.85
C ALA A 91 8.86 4.55 -4.06
N LYS A 92 9.66 4.82 -5.08
CA LYS A 92 9.92 6.17 -5.60
C LYS A 92 8.65 6.84 -6.11
N GLY A 93 7.70 6.04 -6.57
CA GLY A 93 6.44 6.49 -7.17
C GLY A 93 6.63 7.06 -8.57
N SER A 94 5.51 7.38 -9.21
CA SER A 94 5.46 8.05 -10.51
C SER A 94 4.09 8.67 -10.75
N ALA A 95 3.95 9.42 -11.84
CA ALA A 95 2.64 9.63 -12.43
C ALA A 95 2.02 8.28 -12.83
N VAL A 96 0.69 8.20 -12.78
CA VAL A 96 -0.09 7.01 -13.12
C VAL A 96 -1.10 7.33 -14.21
N THR A 97 -1.46 6.33 -15.01
CA THR A 97 -2.58 6.40 -15.95
C THR A 97 -3.71 5.54 -15.42
N VAL A 98 -4.86 6.18 -15.15
CA VAL A 98 -6.08 5.47 -14.75
C VAL A 98 -6.86 5.11 -16.01
N ARG A 99 -7.07 3.81 -16.24
CA ARG A 99 -7.86 3.30 -17.35
C ARG A 99 -9.36 3.44 -17.04
N LYS A 100 -10.15 3.62 -18.10
CA LYS A 100 -11.61 3.56 -17.96
C LYS A 100 -12.01 2.17 -17.47
N PRO A 101 -12.94 2.06 -16.52
CA PRO A 101 -13.34 0.77 -15.99
C PRO A 101 -14.16 -0.05 -16.98
N ASN A 102 -13.97 -1.36 -16.96
CA ASN A 102 -14.83 -2.35 -17.61
C ASN A 102 -15.92 -2.81 -16.63
N PHE A 103 -17.12 -3.08 -17.15
CA PHE A 103 -18.26 -3.52 -16.33
C PHE A 103 -18.74 -4.89 -16.78
N PHE A 104 -18.85 -5.83 -15.84
CA PHE A 104 -19.39 -7.17 -16.08
C PHE A 104 -20.72 -7.32 -15.35
N LYS A 105 -21.75 -7.77 -16.05
CA LYS A 105 -23.07 -8.03 -15.46
C LYS A 105 -23.15 -9.48 -14.98
N VAL A 106 -23.68 -9.67 -13.77
CA VAL A 106 -23.85 -10.99 -13.10
C VAL A 106 -25.30 -11.19 -12.72
#